data_AF-A0A0M3IW16-F1
#
_entry.id   AF-A0A0M3IW16-F1
#
_cell.length_a   1.000
_cell.length_b   1.000
_cell.length_c   1.000
_cell.angle_alpha   90.00
_cell.angle_beta   90.00
_cell.angle_gamma   90.00
#
_symmetry.space_group_name_H-M   'P 1'
#
loop_
_entity.id
_entity.type
_entity.pdbx_description
1 polymer ?
#
loop_
_entity_poly.entity_id
_entity_poly.type
_entity_poly.pdbx_seq_one_letter_code
_entity_poly.pdbx_strand_id
1 'polypeptide(L)' 'MFLVLERKLTKAIREKNDRLTSDLYVELGEEYRRVGDIKRALDRYSNGVQFAEHIDAHENAAFAHRAIAEISVDPG' A
#
# COMPACT_ATOMS: atom_id res chain seq x y z
N MET A 1 12.20 -8.24 -5.17
CA MET A 1 12.01 -7.26 -4.08
C MET A 1 10.72 -7.52 -3.28
N PHE A 2 9.58 -7.76 -3.94
CA PHE A 2 8.25 -7.96 -3.32
C PHE A 2 8.21 -8.95 -2.13
N LEU A 3 8.85 -10.11 -2.24
CA LEU A 3 8.85 -11.12 -1.17
C LEU A 3 9.45 -10.61 0.14
N VAL A 4 10.39 -9.67 0.08
CA VAL A 4 10.98 -9.06 1.28
C VAL A 4 9.98 -8.12 1.93
N LEU A 5 9.27 -7.30 1.13
CA LEU A 5 8.27 -6.37 1.63
C LEU A 5 7.03 -7.09 2.18
N GLU A 6 6.53 -8.13 1.52
CA GLU A 6 5.42 -8.96 2.02
C GLU A 6 5.77 -9.63 3.38
N ARG A 7 7.02 -10.10 3.53
CA ARG A 7 7.50 -10.64 4.81
C ARG A 7 7.61 -9.55 5.88
N LYS A 8 8.09 -8.36 5.53
CA LYS A 8 8.14 -7.22 6.45
C LYS A 8 6.74 -6.80 6.88
N LEU A 9 5.77 -6.77 5.97
CA LEU A 9 4.38 -6.43 6.25
C LEU A 9 3.78 -7.43 7.24
N THR A 10 3.95 -8.72 6.96
CA THR A 10 3.48 -9.80 7.85
C THR A 10 4.10 -9.67 9.25
N LYS A 11 5.39 -9.32 9.33
CA LYS A 11 6.08 -9.10 10.60
C LYS A 11 5.53 -7.86 11.33
N ALA A 12 5.35 -6.74 10.64
CA ALA A 12 4.82 -5.50 11.21
C ALA A 12 3.41 -5.69 11.78
N ILE A 13 2.52 -6.38 11.05
CA ILE A 13 1.18 -6.75 11.50
C ILE A 13 1.25 -7.60 12.77
N ARG A 14 2.11 -8.62 12.79
CA ARG A 14 2.29 -9.49 13.97
C ARG A 14 2.80 -8.72 15.19
N GLU A 15 3.68 -7.75 14.97
CA GLU A 15 4.25 -6.89 16.02
C GLU A 15 3.33 -5.72 16.40
N LYS A 16 2.15 -5.59 15.75
CA LYS A 16 1.23 -4.46 15.93
C LYS A 16 1.91 -3.10 15.71
N ASN A 17 2.85 -3.06 14.78
CA ASN A 17 3.47 -1.82 14.37
C ASN A 17 2.60 -1.20 13.27
N ASP A 18 1.56 -0.51 13.69
CA ASP A 18 0.53 0.01 12.80
C ASP A 18 1.09 1.03 11.81
N ARG A 19 1.94 1.94 12.28
CA ARG A 19 2.58 2.93 11.39
C ARG A 19 3.39 2.25 10.27
N LEU A 20 4.25 1.29 10.64
CA LEU A 20 5.03 0.55 9.65
C LEU A 20 4.15 -0.31 8.73
N THR A 21 3.06 -0.87 9.25
CA THR A 21 2.08 -1.64 8.46
C THR A 21 1.47 -0.76 7.37
N SER A 22 1.05 0.46 7.73
CA SER A 22 0.50 1.43 6.79
C SER A 22 1.51 1.84 5.71
N ASP A 23 2.75 2.16 6.11
CA ASP A 23 3.83 2.52 5.17
C ASP A 23 4.11 1.38 4.17
N LEU A 24 4.15 0.13 4.65
CA LEU A 24 4.46 -1.03 3.82
C LEU A 24 3.36 -1.37 2.81
N TYR A 25 2.09 -1.09 3.11
CA TYR A 25 1.01 -1.23 2.11
C TYR A 25 1.22 -0.28 0.93
N VAL A 26 1.58 0.99 1.22
CA VAL A 26 1.87 1.99 0.18
C VAL A 26 3.11 1.60 -0.62
N GLU A 27 4.19 1.18 0.06
CA GLU A 27 5.44 0.77 -0.60
C GLU A 27 5.22 -0.44 -1.52
N LEU A 28 4.46 -1.45 -1.08
CA LEU A 28 4.08 -2.59 -1.92
C LEU A 28 3.25 -2.15 -3.14
N GLY A 29 2.31 -1.21 -2.96
CA GLY A 29 1.55 -0.63 -4.06
C GLY A 29 2.46 0.01 -5.12
N GLU A 30 3.39 0.85 -4.69
CA GLU A 30 4.37 1.52 -5.57
C GLU A 30 5.29 0.52 -6.29
N GLU A 31 5.73 -0.53 -5.60
CA GLU A 31 6.57 -1.57 -6.19
C GLU A 31 5.81 -2.37 -7.25
N TYR A 32 4.57 -2.78 -6.97
CA TYR A 32 3.75 -3.48 -7.96
C TYR A 32 3.41 -2.58 -9.16
N ARG A 33 3.11 -1.30 -8.92
CA ARG A 33 2.88 -0.30 -9.98
C ARG A 33 4.12 -0.17 -10.88
N ARG A 34 5.32 -0.06 -10.28
CA ARG A 34 6.58 0.07 -11.02
C ARG A 34 6.90 -1.10 -11.94
N VAL A 35 6.46 -2.31 -11.62
CA VAL A 35 6.66 -3.49 -12.48
C VAL A 35 5.46 -3.79 -13.39
N GLY A 36 4.47 -2.92 -13.43
CA GLY A 36 3.28 -3.06 -14.27
C GLY A 36 2.25 -4.08 -13.77
N ASP A 37 2.39 -4.61 -12.54
CA ASP A 37 1.34 -5.45 -11.92
C ASP A 37 0.28 -4.54 -11.29
N ILE A 38 -0.47 -3.87 -12.16
CA ILE A 38 -1.47 -2.86 -11.79
C ILE A 38 -2.54 -3.44 -10.87
N LYS A 39 -2.95 -4.68 -11.11
CA LYS A 39 -3.96 -5.35 -10.29
C LYS A 39 -3.49 -5.48 -8.84
N ARG A 40 -2.26 -5.93 -8.61
CA ARG A 40 -1.72 -6.03 -7.25
C ARG A 40 -1.40 -4.66 -6.66
N ALA A 41 -0.97 -3.69 -7.47
CA ALA A 41 -0.78 -2.33 -6.99
C ALA A 41 -2.06 -1.78 -6.37
N LEU A 42 -3.18 -1.84 -7.10
CA LEU A 42 -4.50 -1.39 -6.64
C LEU A 42 -4.96 -2.13 -5.37
N ASP A 43 -4.76 -3.45 -5.31
CA ASP A 43 -5.08 -4.25 -4.11
C ASP A 43 -4.28 -3.77 -2.89
N ARG A 44 -2.97 -3.55 -3.03
CA ARG A 44 -2.12 -3.08 -1.92
C ARG A 44 -2.47 -1.65 -1.49
N TYR A 45 -2.69 -0.73 -2.42
CA TYR A 45 -3.15 0.62 -2.07
C TYR A 45 -4.52 0.60 -1.40
N SER A 46 -5.46 -0.22 -1.87
CA SER A 46 -6.82 -0.31 -1.28
C SER A 46 -6.80 -0.84 0.15
N ASN A 47 -5.95 -1.85 0.40
CA ASN A 47 -5.70 -2.33 1.76
C ASN A 47 -5.02 -1.26 2.61
N GLY A 48 -4.08 -0.52 2.03
CA GLY A 48 -3.40 0.61 2.67
C GLY A 48 -4.35 1.73 3.08
N VAL A 49 -5.30 2.12 2.23
CA VAL A 49 -6.36 3.11 2.54
C VAL A 49 -7.17 2.64 3.75
N GLN A 50 -7.78 1.45 3.67
CA GLN A 50 -8.63 0.94 4.75
C GLN A 50 -7.90 0.88 6.09
N PHE A 51 -6.63 0.43 6.06
CA PHE A 51 -5.81 0.36 7.26
C PHE A 51 -5.42 1.75 7.77
N ALA A 52 -4.96 2.64 6.89
CA ALA A 52 -4.54 3.98 7.25
C ALA A 52 -5.68 4.82 7.84
N GLU A 53 -6.90 4.71 7.29
CA GLU A 53 -8.10 5.34 7.86
C GLU A 53 -8.44 4.80 9.24
N HIS A 54 -8.27 3.50 9.48
CA HIS A 54 -8.53 2.88 10.78
C HIS A 54 -7.59 3.40 11.90
N ILE A 55 -6.37 3.78 11.54
CA ILE A 55 -5.33 4.23 12.49
C ILE A 55 -5.06 5.73 12.43
N ASP A 56 -5.91 6.50 11.76
CA ASP A 56 -5.77 7.95 11.52
C ASP A 56 -4.45 8.37 10.84
N ALA A 57 -3.86 7.50 10.02
CA ALA A 57 -2.69 7.77 9.19
C ALA A 57 -3.10 8.46 7.86
N HIS A 58 -3.73 9.63 7.96
CA HIS A 58 -4.37 10.31 6.82
C HIS A 58 -3.41 10.63 5.67
N GLU A 59 -2.11 10.84 5.93
CA GLU A 59 -1.10 11.06 4.88
C GLU A 59 -0.98 9.84 3.95
N ASN A 60 -0.89 8.63 4.52
CA ASN A 60 -0.80 7.40 3.75
C ASN A 60 -2.12 7.10 3.01
N ALA A 61 -3.26 7.36 3.64
CA ALA A 61 -4.57 7.23 2.98
C ALA A 61 -4.66 8.17 1.78
N ALA A 62 -4.31 9.45 1.94
CA ALA A 62 -4.32 10.44 0.86
C ALA A 62 -3.37 10.06 -0.28
N PHE A 63 -2.17 9.60 0.04
CA PHE A 63 -1.23 9.10 -0.95
C PHE A 63 -1.80 7.92 -1.74
N ALA A 64 -2.32 6.91 -1.05
CA ALA A 64 -2.87 5.71 -1.67
C ALA A 64 -4.11 6.02 -2.52
N HIS A 65 -4.99 6.91 -2.07
CA HIS A 65 -6.12 7.39 -2.87
C HIS A 65 -5.67 8.06 -4.16
N ARG A 66 -4.66 8.93 -4.09
CA ARG A 66 -4.09 9.59 -5.27
C ARG A 66 -3.54 8.55 -6.25
N ALA A 67 -2.77 7.58 -5.76
CA ALA A 67 -2.21 6.53 -6.60
C ALA A 67 -3.30 5.67 -7.28
N ILE A 68 -4.36 5.31 -6.54
CA ILE A 68 -5.51 4.58 -7.10
C ILE A 68 -6.20 5.42 -8.19
N ALA A 69 -6.42 6.71 -7.94
CA ALA A 69 -7.05 7.60 -8.90
C ALA A 69 -6.20 7.74 -10.18
N GLU A 70 -4.88 7.96 -10.05
CA GLU A 70 -3.95 8.01 -11.17
C GLU A 70 -4.04 6.73 -12.03
N ILE A 71 -3.89 5.56 -11.40
CA ILE A 71 -3.95 4.25 -12.09
C ILE A 71 -5.30 4.00 -12.75
N SER A 72 -6.40 4.44 -12.13
CA SER A 72 -7.75 4.18 -12.64
C SER A 72 -8.07 5.03 -13.87
N VAL A 73 -7.46 6.21 -14.00
CA VAL A 73 -7.56 7.08 -15.17
C VAL A 73 -6.63 6.60 -16.28
N ASP A 74 -5.39 6.29 -15.92
CA ASP A 74 -4.37 5.83 -16.84
C ASP A 74 -3.47 4.78 -16.14
N PRO A 75 -3.70 3.47 -16.38
CA PRO A 75 -2.98 2.41 -15.70
C PRO A 75 -1.52 2.24 -16.16
N GLY A 76 -1.07 3.00 -17.18
CA GLY A 76 0.27 2.91 -17.76
C GLY A 76 0.29 2.34 -19.17
#